data_AF-A0A3C0AAF6-F1
#
_entry.id   AF-A0A3C0AAF6-F1
#
_cell.length_a   1.000
_cell.length_b   1.000
_cell.length_c   1.000
_cell.angle_alpha   90.00
_cell.angle_beta   90.00
_cell.angle_gamma   90.00
#
_symmetry.space_group_name_H-M   'P 1'
#
loop_
_entity.id
_entity.type
_entity.pdbx_description
1 polymer ?
#
loop_
_entity_poly.entity_id
_entity_poly.type
_entity_poly.pdbx_seq_one_letter_code
_entity_poly.pdbx_strand_id
1 'polypeptide(L)'
;MKEFFTMNLQRITDLPPLPQRPADSHKGTFGKVLVIAGSVGMSGAACLSGMGALRGGAGLVFLAVPQEIQSIVAAVNPCYLTLPLHVEPSGQLTGPSAKVLLDQIDDFAAIAIGPGLGKAPWVQMLIWKLYAELKQPLIIDADALNVIAAADQNLPAAAGPRLFTPHPGEFARLTGKSISEISEDRETHAREYAQQQQIVLLLKGAGTVITDGSRIA
;
A
#
# COMPACT_ATOMS: atom_id res chain seq x y z
N MET A 1 35.09 17.81 1.56
CA MET A 1 35.22 16.77 2.59
C MET A 1 33.80 16.32 2.95
N LYS A 2 33.24 15.36 2.22
CA LYS A 2 31.95 14.74 2.54
C LYS A 2 32.29 13.37 3.12
N GLU A 3 32.39 13.29 4.43
CA GLU A 3 32.40 12.01 5.13
C GLU A 3 31.04 11.36 4.88
N PHE A 4 30.99 10.49 3.89
CA PHE A 4 29.91 9.52 3.78
C PHE A 4 30.03 8.62 5.01
N PHE A 5 29.13 8.81 5.98
CA PHE A 5 28.82 7.75 6.93
C PHE A 5 28.31 6.58 6.10
N THR A 6 29.20 5.66 5.74
CA THR A 6 28.84 4.36 5.16
C THR A 6 28.15 3.60 6.28
N MET A 7 26.84 3.81 6.45
CA MET A 7 26.03 2.86 7.20
C MET A 7 26.21 1.52 6.50
N ASN A 8 26.79 0.55 7.22
CA ASN A 8 27.00 -0.79 6.70
C ASN A 8 25.64 -1.35 6.26
N LEU A 9 25.45 -1.45 4.94
CA LEU A 9 24.27 -2.05 4.34
C LEU A 9 24.20 -3.51 4.78
N GLN A 10 23.15 -3.88 5.51
CA GLN A 10 22.95 -5.25 5.94
C GLN A 10 22.19 -6.02 4.86
N ARG A 11 22.83 -7.03 4.26
CA ARG A 11 22.14 -7.96 3.37
C ARG A 11 21.41 -9.02 4.18
N ILE A 12 20.13 -9.23 3.87
CA ILE A 12 19.27 -10.23 4.47
C ILE A 12 19.21 -11.42 3.52
N THR A 13 19.83 -12.53 3.93
CA THR A 13 19.82 -13.79 3.17
C THR A 13 18.87 -14.83 3.78
N ASP A 14 18.59 -14.69 5.08
CA ASP A 14 17.70 -15.58 5.81
C ASP A 14 16.32 -14.95 5.96
N LEU A 15 15.29 -15.63 5.46
CA LEU A 15 13.92 -15.17 5.61
C LEU A 15 13.45 -15.35 7.06
N PRO A 16 12.65 -14.40 7.60
CA PRO A 16 12.05 -14.59 8.90
C PRO A 16 11.10 -15.80 8.88
N PRO A 17 11.00 -16.56 9.99
CA PRO A 17 10.04 -17.64 10.08
C PRO A 17 8.61 -17.09 9.99
N LEU A 18 7.70 -17.90 9.43
CA LEU A 18 6.28 -17.53 9.40
C LEU A 18 5.72 -17.41 10.83
N PRO A 19 4.76 -16.50 11.08
CA PRO A 19 4.11 -16.39 12.37
C PRO A 19 3.44 -17.70 12.79
N GLN A 20 3.52 -18.04 14.09
CA GLN A 20 2.84 -19.21 14.64
C GLN A 20 1.31 -19.06 14.57
N ARG A 21 0.61 -20.20 14.48
CA ARG A 21 -0.86 -20.26 14.52
C ARG A 21 -1.30 -21.12 15.71
N PRO A 22 -1.55 -20.52 16.89
CA PRO A 22 -2.00 -21.26 18.07
C PRO A 22 -3.31 -22.01 17.81
N ALA A 23 -3.46 -23.20 18.41
CA ALA A 23 -4.66 -24.02 18.24
C ALA A 23 -5.92 -23.38 18.84
N ASP A 24 -5.76 -22.57 19.90
CA ASP A 24 -6.82 -21.83 20.60
C ASP A 24 -7.01 -20.41 20.05
N SER A 25 -6.72 -20.19 18.77
CA SER A 25 -6.85 -18.88 18.12
C SER A 25 -8.25 -18.64 17.51
N HIS A 26 -8.56 -17.38 17.26
CA HIS A 26 -9.77 -16.97 16.54
C HIS A 26 -9.43 -15.93 15.47
N LYS A 27 -10.40 -15.58 14.61
CA LYS A 27 -10.21 -14.57 13.55
C LYS A 27 -9.58 -13.25 14.02
N GLY A 28 -9.91 -12.76 15.21
CA GLY A 28 -9.27 -11.54 15.76
C GLY A 28 -7.77 -11.66 16.05
N THR A 29 -7.25 -12.87 16.28
CA THR A 29 -5.84 -13.13 16.62
C THR A 29 -4.91 -12.78 15.46
N PHE A 30 -5.39 -12.90 14.22
CA PHE A 30 -4.60 -12.73 13.01
C PHE A 30 -4.80 -11.35 12.35
N GLY A 31 -5.36 -10.40 13.11
CA GLY A 31 -5.57 -9.03 12.66
C GLY A 31 -6.68 -8.86 11.61
N LYS A 32 -7.07 -7.59 11.43
CA LYS A 32 -7.97 -7.15 10.36
C LYS A 32 -7.15 -6.43 9.31
N VAL A 33 -7.37 -6.72 8.04
CA VAL A 33 -6.75 -6.00 6.91
C VAL A 33 -7.82 -5.23 6.16
N LEU A 34 -7.55 -3.96 5.86
CA LEU A 34 -8.36 -3.13 4.98
C LEU A 34 -7.67 -2.99 3.62
N VAL A 35 -8.41 -3.23 2.53
CA VAL A 35 -7.96 -2.94 1.17
C VAL A 35 -8.88 -1.90 0.57
N ILE A 36 -8.32 -0.78 0.14
CA ILE A 36 -8.99 0.33 -0.54
C ILE A 36 -8.59 0.25 -2.01
N ALA A 37 -9.48 -0.28 -2.85
CA ALA A 37 -9.13 -0.66 -4.21
C ALA A 37 -10.37 -0.70 -5.13
N GLY A 38 -10.10 -0.73 -6.44
CA GLY A 38 -11.09 -0.95 -7.48
C GLY A 38 -11.88 0.30 -7.89
N SER A 39 -12.40 0.23 -9.10
CA SER A 39 -13.28 1.21 -9.72
C SER A 39 -14.23 0.50 -10.68
N VAL A 40 -15.18 1.24 -11.27
CA VAL A 40 -15.92 0.75 -12.45
C VAL A 40 -14.89 0.34 -13.52
N GLY A 41 -15.03 -0.87 -14.05
CA GLY A 41 -14.09 -1.48 -15.00
C GLY A 41 -12.84 -2.15 -14.38
N MET A 42 -12.54 -1.94 -13.09
CA MET A 42 -11.36 -2.48 -12.41
C MET A 42 -11.66 -3.15 -11.06
N SER A 43 -12.88 -3.68 -10.89
CA SER A 43 -13.29 -4.40 -9.67
C SER A 43 -12.42 -5.61 -9.33
N GLY A 44 -11.80 -6.23 -10.33
CA GLY A 44 -10.86 -7.34 -10.16
C GLY A 44 -9.64 -6.98 -9.31
N ALA A 45 -9.19 -5.72 -9.33
CA ALA A 45 -8.04 -5.28 -8.52
C ALA A 45 -8.32 -5.40 -7.02
N ALA A 46 -9.52 -5.02 -6.58
CA ALA A 46 -9.97 -5.20 -5.21
C ALA A 46 -10.07 -6.69 -4.84
N CYS A 47 -10.64 -7.50 -5.74
CA CYS A 47 -10.83 -8.94 -5.51
C CYS A 47 -9.51 -9.69 -5.37
N LEU A 48 -8.52 -9.41 -6.22
CA LEU A 48 -7.21 -10.05 -6.19
C LEU A 48 -6.42 -9.64 -4.93
N SER A 49 -6.45 -8.36 -4.59
CA SER A 49 -5.80 -7.84 -3.38
C SER A 49 -6.42 -8.42 -2.11
N GLY A 50 -7.76 -8.51 -2.06
CA GLY A 50 -8.49 -9.15 -0.97
C GLY A 50 -8.16 -10.63 -0.81
N MET A 51 -8.09 -11.37 -1.92
CA MET A 51 -7.68 -12.78 -1.90
C MET A 51 -6.25 -12.93 -1.40
N GLY A 52 -5.34 -12.05 -1.83
CA GLY A 52 -3.97 -11.99 -1.34
C GLY A 52 -3.91 -11.82 0.18
N ALA A 53 -4.70 -10.91 0.74
CA ALA A 53 -4.78 -10.71 2.19
C ALA A 53 -5.30 -11.95 2.92
N LEU A 54 -6.38 -12.59 2.43
CA LEU A 54 -6.91 -13.83 3.02
C LEU A 54 -5.89 -14.95 2.99
N ARG A 55 -5.22 -15.15 1.83
CA ARG A 55 -4.20 -16.20 1.65
C ARG A 55 -2.91 -15.88 2.41
N GLY A 56 -2.63 -14.61 2.68
CA GLY A 56 -1.57 -14.15 3.57
C GLY A 56 -1.83 -14.42 5.06
N GLY A 57 -3.00 -14.97 5.40
CA GLY A 57 -3.32 -15.42 6.76
C GLY A 57 -4.05 -14.38 7.62
N ALA A 58 -4.50 -13.27 7.04
CA ALA A 58 -5.32 -12.27 7.72
C ALA A 58 -6.60 -12.91 8.28
N GLY A 59 -6.96 -12.52 9.50
CA GLY A 59 -8.14 -13.09 10.17
C GLY A 59 -9.46 -12.53 9.65
N LEU A 60 -9.48 -11.25 9.29
CA LEU A 60 -10.59 -10.56 8.63
C LEU A 60 -10.06 -9.67 7.51
N VAL A 61 -10.77 -9.65 6.38
CA VAL A 61 -10.42 -8.81 5.22
C VAL A 61 -11.61 -7.95 4.84
N PHE A 62 -11.40 -6.65 4.91
CA PHE A 62 -12.36 -5.63 4.52
C PHE A 62 -11.94 -5.02 3.19
N LEU A 63 -12.88 -4.87 2.27
CA LEU A 63 -12.70 -4.24 0.96
C LEU A 63 -13.52 -2.96 0.92
N ALA A 64 -12.86 -1.81 1.00
CA ALA A 64 -13.46 -0.51 0.75
C ALA A 64 -13.40 -0.21 -0.75
N VAL A 65 -14.57 -0.18 -1.38
CA VAL A 65 -14.71 -0.08 -2.84
C VAL A 65 -15.81 0.92 -3.21
N PRO A 66 -15.77 1.59 -4.38
CA PRO A 66 -16.89 2.40 -4.85
C PRO A 66 -18.21 1.63 -4.82
N GLN A 67 -19.27 2.28 -4.34
CA GLN A 67 -20.58 1.65 -4.12
C GLN A 67 -21.06 0.89 -5.38
N GLU A 68 -20.79 1.44 -6.56
CA GLU A 68 -21.19 0.92 -7.87
C GLU A 68 -20.65 -0.49 -8.15
N ILE A 69 -19.52 -0.85 -7.53
CA ILE A 69 -18.89 -2.16 -7.72
C ILE A 69 -19.00 -3.06 -6.49
N GLN A 70 -19.64 -2.61 -5.40
CA GLN A 70 -19.68 -3.34 -4.14
C GLN A 70 -20.30 -4.74 -4.30
N SER A 71 -21.44 -4.85 -4.97
CA SER A 71 -22.12 -6.13 -5.20
C SER A 71 -21.30 -7.09 -6.06
N ILE A 72 -20.60 -6.56 -7.07
CA ILE A 72 -19.70 -7.33 -7.94
C ILE A 72 -18.57 -7.93 -7.10
N VAL A 73 -17.94 -7.12 -6.24
CA VAL A 73 -16.83 -7.55 -5.37
C VAL A 73 -17.32 -8.55 -4.32
N ALA A 74 -18.46 -8.29 -3.68
CA ALA A 74 -19.05 -9.18 -2.67
C ALA A 74 -19.41 -10.56 -3.24
N ALA A 75 -19.81 -10.63 -4.51
CA ALA A 75 -20.16 -11.89 -5.17
C ALA A 75 -18.95 -12.78 -5.46
N VAL A 76 -17.74 -12.24 -5.56
CA VAL A 76 -16.53 -13.01 -5.91
C VAL A 76 -16.07 -13.92 -4.77
N ASN A 77 -16.21 -13.49 -3.52
CA ASN A 77 -15.81 -14.30 -2.37
C ASN A 77 -16.65 -13.96 -1.13
N PRO A 78 -17.38 -14.94 -0.55
CA PRO A 78 -18.23 -14.70 0.61
C PRO A 78 -17.44 -14.36 1.89
N CYS A 79 -16.13 -14.58 1.92
CA CYS A 79 -15.28 -14.23 3.05
C CYS A 79 -14.91 -12.73 3.10
N TYR A 80 -15.20 -11.96 2.04
CA TYR A 80 -14.96 -10.52 2.04
C TYR A 80 -16.02 -9.79 2.85
N LEU A 81 -15.56 -8.85 3.68
CA LEU A 81 -16.42 -7.82 4.26
C LEU A 81 -16.30 -6.59 3.37
N THR A 82 -17.41 -6.08 2.82
CA THR A 82 -17.34 -4.92 1.92
C THR A 82 -17.80 -3.65 2.62
N LEU A 83 -17.10 -2.55 2.36
CA LEU A 83 -17.42 -1.22 2.85
C LEU A 83 -17.68 -0.31 1.63
N PRO A 84 -18.89 0.22 1.45
CA PRO A 84 -19.17 1.09 0.31
C PRO A 84 -18.51 2.47 0.49
N LEU A 85 -17.77 2.88 -0.53
CA LEU A 85 -17.28 4.25 -0.71
C LEU A 85 -18.30 5.01 -1.56
N HIS A 86 -19.09 5.83 -0.92
CA HIS A 86 -20.01 6.77 -1.55
C HIS A 86 -19.23 8.05 -1.86
N VAL A 87 -19.27 8.47 -3.13
CA VAL A 87 -18.63 9.68 -3.62
C VAL A 87 -19.74 10.64 -4.07
N GLU A 88 -19.69 11.89 -3.62
CA GLU A 88 -20.58 12.95 -4.08
C GLU A 88 -20.32 13.30 -5.56
N PRO A 89 -21.29 13.90 -6.27
CA PRO A 89 -21.06 14.42 -7.63
C PRO A 89 -19.91 15.44 -7.71
N SER A 90 -19.59 16.10 -6.59
CA SER A 90 -18.43 17.00 -6.42
C SER A 90 -17.08 16.26 -6.48
N GLY A 91 -17.08 14.93 -6.50
CA GLY A 91 -15.88 14.09 -6.51
C GLY A 91 -15.25 13.94 -5.13
N GLN A 92 -15.98 14.21 -4.04
CA GLN A 92 -15.55 14.04 -2.65
C GLN A 92 -16.14 12.77 -2.04
N LEU A 93 -15.44 12.10 -1.12
CA LEU A 93 -16.07 11.06 -0.31
C LEU A 93 -17.16 11.70 0.54
N THR A 94 -18.35 11.09 0.53
CA THR A 94 -19.43 11.54 1.41
C THR A 94 -18.99 11.44 2.87
N GLY A 95 -19.51 12.33 3.71
CA GLY A 95 -19.26 12.32 5.16
C GLY A 95 -19.47 10.94 5.81
N PRO A 96 -20.56 10.20 5.52
CA PRO A 96 -20.78 8.85 6.03
C PRO A 96 -19.68 7.85 5.64
N SER A 97 -19.24 7.79 4.38
CA SER A 97 -18.17 6.86 3.97
C SER A 97 -16.83 7.21 4.58
N ALA A 98 -16.49 8.50 4.61
CA ALA A 98 -15.27 8.97 5.27
C ALA A 98 -15.31 8.63 6.77
N LYS A 99 -16.46 8.85 7.43
CA LYS A 99 -16.64 8.54 8.84
C LYS A 99 -16.56 7.04 9.13
N VAL A 100 -17.24 6.19 8.36
CA VAL A 100 -17.19 4.72 8.55
C VAL A 100 -15.76 4.20 8.38
N LEU A 101 -15.04 4.67 7.37
CA LEU A 101 -13.67 4.25 7.13
C LEU A 101 -12.73 4.74 8.23
N LEU A 102 -12.86 5.98 8.70
CA LEU A 102 -12.01 6.56 9.74
C LEU A 102 -12.32 6.06 11.15
N ASP A 103 -13.60 5.90 11.51
CA ASP A 103 -14.02 5.43 12.84
C ASP A 103 -13.53 4.00 13.13
N GLN A 104 -13.37 3.19 12.08
CA GLN A 104 -12.87 1.80 12.19
C GLN A 104 -11.39 1.68 11.87
N ILE A 105 -10.71 2.77 11.50
CA ILE A 105 -9.39 2.63 10.88
C ILE A 105 -8.36 2.07 11.86
N ASP A 106 -8.49 2.45 13.13
CA ASP A 106 -7.65 2.02 14.26
C ASP A 106 -7.76 0.52 14.59
N ASP A 107 -8.83 -0.13 14.14
CA ASP A 107 -9.02 -1.58 14.33
C ASP A 107 -8.23 -2.44 13.31
N PHE A 108 -7.71 -1.83 12.24
CA PHE A 108 -6.97 -2.56 11.20
C PHE A 108 -5.50 -2.70 11.56
N ALA A 109 -4.98 -3.92 11.46
CA ALA A 109 -3.57 -4.19 11.67
C ALA A 109 -2.71 -3.73 10.48
N ALA A 110 -3.28 -3.66 9.27
CA ALA A 110 -2.63 -3.14 8.08
C ALA A 110 -3.68 -2.65 7.06
N ILE A 111 -3.31 -1.62 6.30
CA ILE A 111 -4.14 -1.02 5.27
C ILE A 111 -3.38 -1.06 3.95
N ALA A 112 -4.03 -1.49 2.86
CA ALA A 112 -3.50 -1.39 1.49
C ALA A 112 -4.37 -0.46 0.66
N ILE A 113 -3.75 0.40 -0.16
CA ILE A 113 -4.45 1.35 -1.02
C ILE A 113 -3.81 1.43 -2.41
N GLY A 114 -4.64 1.55 -3.44
CA GLY A 114 -4.19 1.93 -4.78
C GLY A 114 -4.64 1.05 -5.94
N PRO A 115 -4.67 -0.29 -5.85
CA PRO A 115 -4.99 -1.14 -7.00
C PRO A 115 -6.32 -0.79 -7.67
N GLY A 116 -6.27 -0.24 -8.89
CA GLY A 116 -7.45 0.09 -9.69
C GLY A 116 -8.33 1.22 -9.14
N LEU A 117 -7.79 2.13 -8.32
CA LEU A 117 -8.56 3.28 -7.82
C LEU A 117 -8.70 4.42 -8.85
N GLY A 118 -7.83 4.46 -9.86
CA GLY A 118 -7.69 5.61 -10.73
C GLY A 118 -7.18 6.85 -9.99
N LYS A 119 -7.48 8.04 -10.52
CA LYS A 119 -6.85 9.31 -10.10
C LYS A 119 -7.85 10.41 -9.72
N ALA A 120 -9.09 10.04 -9.39
CA ALA A 120 -10.13 11.00 -9.04
C ALA A 120 -9.72 11.85 -7.82
N PRO A 121 -10.22 13.09 -7.66
CA PRO A 121 -9.82 13.98 -6.57
C PRO A 121 -9.96 13.36 -5.16
N TRP A 122 -11.05 12.65 -4.88
CA TRP A 122 -11.21 11.95 -3.61
C TRP A 122 -10.14 10.89 -3.33
N VAL A 123 -9.66 10.20 -4.37
CA VAL A 123 -8.58 9.20 -4.24
C VAL A 123 -7.32 9.88 -3.74
N GLN A 124 -6.99 11.02 -4.35
CA GLN A 124 -5.81 11.80 -3.96
C GLN A 124 -5.94 12.30 -2.51
N MET A 125 -7.08 12.90 -2.15
CA MET A 125 -7.33 13.36 -0.78
C MET A 125 -7.22 12.24 0.24
N LEU A 126 -7.80 11.06 -0.08
CA LEU A 126 -7.76 9.90 0.81
C LEU A 126 -6.33 9.38 0.98
N ILE A 127 -5.55 9.25 -0.11
CA ILE A 127 -4.16 8.79 -0.05
C ILE A 127 -3.34 9.73 0.85
N TRP A 128 -3.41 11.05 0.63
CA TRP A 128 -2.65 12.01 1.42
C TRP A 128 -3.05 12.02 2.89
N LYS A 129 -4.37 11.93 3.16
CA LYS A 129 -4.87 11.82 4.53
C LYS A 129 -4.34 10.57 5.24
N LEU A 130 -4.44 9.40 4.61
CA LEU A 130 -3.93 8.16 5.17
C LEU A 130 -2.41 8.20 5.33
N TYR A 131 -1.70 8.73 4.35
CA TYR A 131 -0.25 8.86 4.42
C TYR A 131 0.19 9.72 5.62
N ALA A 132 -0.48 10.85 5.84
CA ALA A 132 -0.12 11.83 6.88
C ALA A 132 -0.65 11.48 8.28
N GLU A 133 -1.77 10.77 8.41
CA GLU A 133 -2.46 10.59 9.70
C GLU A 133 -2.44 9.15 10.22
N LEU A 134 -2.29 8.14 9.36
CA LEU A 134 -2.43 6.73 9.75
C LEU A 134 -1.18 6.20 10.49
N LYS A 135 -1.33 5.69 11.71
CA LYS A 135 -0.19 5.16 12.48
C LYS A 135 0.17 3.72 12.10
N GLN A 136 -0.79 3.01 11.53
CA GLN A 136 -0.70 1.62 11.12
C GLN A 136 0.14 1.49 9.83
N PRO A 137 0.66 0.28 9.55
CA PRO A 137 1.29 0.00 8.26
C PRO A 137 0.35 0.29 7.09
N LEU A 138 0.81 1.14 6.17
CA LEU A 138 0.12 1.49 4.94
C LEU A 138 0.92 0.98 3.74
N ILE A 139 0.33 0.05 2.99
CA ILE A 139 0.86 -0.46 1.73
C ILE A 139 0.29 0.39 0.60
N ILE A 140 1.16 0.96 -0.21
CA ILE A 140 0.83 1.87 -1.31
C ILE A 140 1.30 1.22 -2.61
N ASP A 141 0.35 0.93 -3.49
CA ASP A 141 0.60 0.26 -4.77
C ASP A 141 -0.10 0.99 -5.92
N ALA A 142 0.26 0.66 -7.16
CA ALA A 142 -0.48 1.01 -8.36
C ALA A 142 -0.86 2.50 -8.47
N ASP A 143 -2.16 2.81 -8.59
CA ASP A 143 -2.63 4.19 -8.76
C ASP A 143 -2.27 5.09 -7.59
N ALA A 144 -2.13 4.56 -6.38
CA ALA A 144 -1.70 5.36 -5.24
C ALA A 144 -0.22 5.79 -5.35
N LEU A 145 0.64 4.92 -5.89
CA LEU A 145 2.02 5.31 -6.24
C LEU A 145 2.05 6.36 -7.34
N ASN A 146 1.16 6.24 -8.34
CA ASN A 146 1.05 7.24 -9.41
C ASN A 146 0.57 8.62 -8.89
N VAL A 147 -0.31 8.64 -7.89
CA VAL A 147 -0.73 9.88 -7.23
C VAL A 147 0.42 10.51 -6.46
N ILE A 148 1.19 9.71 -5.71
CA ILE A 148 2.36 10.18 -4.98
C ILE A 148 3.43 10.73 -5.93
N ALA A 149 3.71 10.01 -7.02
CA ALA A 149 4.70 10.43 -8.02
C ALA A 149 4.31 11.73 -8.74
N ALA A 150 3.03 12.09 -8.77
CA ALA A 150 2.54 13.31 -9.41
C ALA A 150 2.60 14.54 -8.49
N ALA A 151 2.89 14.38 -7.20
CA ALA A 151 3.04 15.51 -6.31
C ALA A 151 4.42 16.18 -6.52
N ASP A 152 4.38 17.47 -6.81
CA ASP A 152 5.56 18.34 -7.00
C ASP A 152 6.26 18.69 -5.67
N GLN A 153 5.96 17.93 -4.60
CA GLN A 153 6.41 18.19 -3.24
C GLN A 153 7.08 16.95 -2.66
N ASN A 154 8.08 17.16 -1.81
CA ASN A 154 8.59 16.09 -0.95
C ASN A 154 7.43 15.45 -0.18
N LEU A 155 7.48 14.13 0.00
CA LEU A 155 6.51 13.45 0.84
C LEU A 155 6.52 14.10 2.24
N PRO A 156 5.34 14.34 2.83
CA PRO A 156 5.28 14.82 4.21
C PRO A 156 5.86 13.75 5.15
N ALA A 157 6.08 14.09 6.41
CA ALA A 157 6.42 13.07 7.40
C ALA A 157 5.26 12.06 7.50
N ALA A 158 5.56 10.77 7.33
CA ALA A 158 4.57 9.72 7.51
C ALA A 158 4.24 9.53 9.01
N ALA A 159 2.96 9.40 9.34
CA ALA A 159 2.53 9.11 10.72
C ALA A 159 2.85 7.70 11.22
N GLY A 160 3.22 6.79 10.32
CA GLY A 160 3.49 5.39 10.62
C GLY A 160 4.22 4.69 9.48
N PRO A 161 4.42 3.37 9.55
CA PRO A 161 5.17 2.62 8.54
C PRO A 161 4.52 2.72 7.16
N ARG A 162 5.33 2.98 6.13
CA ARG A 162 4.91 3.01 4.73
C ARG A 162 5.66 1.97 3.93
N LEU A 163 4.91 1.20 3.14
CA LEU A 163 5.47 0.19 2.24
C LEU A 163 5.05 0.51 0.82
N PHE A 164 6.02 0.76 -0.06
CA PHE A 164 5.76 1.05 -1.47
C PHE A 164 6.13 -0.18 -2.30
N THR A 165 5.29 -0.53 -3.28
CA THR A 165 5.50 -1.73 -4.12
C THR A 165 5.63 -1.42 -5.61
N PRO A 166 6.46 -0.45 -6.05
CA PRO A 166 6.48 -0.03 -7.44
C PRO A 166 7.08 -1.11 -8.36
N HIS A 167 6.52 -1.24 -9.56
CA HIS A 167 7.24 -1.83 -10.69
C HIS A 167 8.24 -0.79 -11.27
N PRO A 168 9.16 -1.16 -12.18
CA PRO A 168 10.19 -0.24 -12.67
C PRO A 168 9.62 1.06 -13.28
N GLY A 169 8.52 0.97 -14.05
CA GLY A 169 7.83 2.17 -14.56
C GLY A 169 7.17 3.07 -13.50
N GLU A 170 6.64 2.53 -12.40
CA GLU A 170 6.14 3.35 -11.27
C GLU A 170 7.30 3.99 -10.54
N PHE A 171 8.39 3.24 -10.34
CA PHE A 171 9.59 3.73 -9.68
C PHE A 171 10.30 4.83 -10.46
N ALA A 172 10.33 4.72 -11.79
CA ALA A 172 10.77 5.79 -12.69
C ALA A 172 9.99 7.09 -12.48
N ARG A 173 8.66 7.02 -12.32
CA ARG A 173 7.84 8.19 -12.03
C ARG A 173 8.14 8.76 -10.64
N LEU A 174 8.30 7.89 -9.63
CA LEU A 174 8.59 8.31 -8.26
C LEU A 174 9.95 9.00 -8.11
N THR A 175 10.94 8.60 -8.91
CA THR A 175 12.33 9.09 -8.81
C THR A 175 12.67 10.15 -9.84
N GLY A 176 11.87 10.30 -10.90
CA GLY A 176 12.20 11.10 -12.09
C GLY A 176 13.30 10.50 -12.97
N LYS A 177 13.78 9.29 -12.66
CA LYS A 177 14.84 8.60 -13.40
C LYS A 177 14.28 7.73 -14.51
N SER A 178 15.10 7.47 -15.53
CA SER A 178 14.71 6.55 -16.60
C SER A 178 14.73 5.09 -16.12
N ILE A 179 13.93 4.22 -16.75
CA ILE A 179 13.96 2.77 -16.46
C ILE A 179 15.34 2.18 -16.74
N SER A 180 16.06 2.70 -17.75
CA SER A 180 17.42 2.25 -18.09
C SER A 180 18.39 2.52 -16.94
N GLU A 181 18.41 3.77 -16.46
CA GLU A 181 19.24 4.18 -15.31
C GLU A 181 18.92 3.34 -14.07
N ILE A 182 17.63 3.15 -13.77
CA ILE A 182 17.20 2.31 -12.64
C ILE A 182 17.70 0.87 -12.77
N SER A 183 17.77 0.33 -13.99
CA SER A 183 18.13 -1.06 -14.24
C SER A 183 19.63 -1.32 -14.13
N GLU A 184 20.47 -0.29 -14.27
CA GLU A 184 21.93 -0.39 -14.12
C GLU A 184 22.31 -0.71 -12.67
N ASP A 185 21.60 -0.14 -11.69
CA ASP A 185 21.80 -0.42 -10.27
C ASP A 185 20.50 -0.27 -9.46
N ARG A 186 19.65 -1.31 -9.54
CA ARG A 186 18.35 -1.35 -8.86
C ARG A 186 18.48 -1.28 -7.34
N GLU A 187 19.51 -1.92 -6.78
CA GLU A 187 19.71 -1.96 -5.33
C GLU A 187 20.05 -0.58 -4.77
N THR A 188 20.99 0.14 -5.40
CA THR A 188 21.38 1.48 -4.97
C THR A 188 20.21 2.44 -5.06
N HIS A 189 19.49 2.48 -6.18
CA HIS A 189 18.36 3.39 -6.33
C HIS A 189 17.21 3.09 -5.38
N ALA A 190 16.89 1.80 -5.17
CA ALA A 190 15.88 1.39 -4.22
C ALA A 190 16.25 1.82 -2.79
N ARG A 191 17.50 1.58 -2.39
CA ARG A 191 18.02 1.93 -1.06
C ARG A 191 18.01 3.43 -0.81
N GLU A 192 18.52 4.21 -1.75
CA GLU A 192 18.55 5.68 -1.66
C GLU A 192 17.15 6.25 -1.51
N TYR A 193 16.20 5.78 -2.33
CA TYR A 193 14.81 6.24 -2.26
C TYR A 193 14.14 5.85 -0.94
N ALA A 194 14.31 4.61 -0.50
CA ALA A 194 13.77 4.12 0.77
C ALA A 194 14.31 4.93 1.96
N GLN A 195 15.62 5.22 1.97
CA GLN A 195 16.26 6.02 3.01
C GLN A 195 15.77 7.47 2.99
N GLN A 196 15.71 8.10 1.82
CA GLN A 196 15.28 9.49 1.66
C GLN A 196 13.82 9.69 2.12
N GLN A 197 12.94 8.75 1.78
CA GLN A 197 11.51 8.85 2.10
C GLN A 197 11.15 8.18 3.45
N GLN A 198 12.12 7.54 4.12
CA GLN A 198 11.93 6.78 5.35
C GLN A 198 10.82 5.71 5.23
N ILE A 199 10.85 4.94 4.15
CA ILE A 199 9.86 3.90 3.83
C ILE A 199 10.53 2.54 3.67
N VAL A 200 9.71 1.48 3.64
CA VAL A 200 10.11 0.21 3.06
C VAL A 200 9.71 0.19 1.59
N LEU A 201 10.62 -0.23 0.72
CA LEU A 201 10.41 -0.28 -0.72
C LEU A 201 10.58 -1.73 -1.22
N LEU A 202 9.60 -2.20 -1.99
CA LEU A 202 9.66 -3.43 -2.78
C LEU A 202 9.68 -3.07 -4.27
N LEU A 203 10.88 -2.98 -4.86
CA LEU A 203 11.04 -2.70 -6.29
C LEU A 203 10.84 -3.99 -7.09
N LYS A 204 9.62 -4.17 -7.63
CA LYS A 204 9.19 -5.37 -8.38
C LYS A 204 10.06 -5.58 -9.63
N GLY A 205 10.25 -6.84 -10.02
CA GLY A 205 11.04 -7.27 -11.18
C GLY A 205 11.66 -8.66 -10.96
N ALA A 206 12.39 -9.19 -11.94
CA ALA A 206 13.19 -10.40 -11.74
C ALA A 206 14.25 -10.11 -10.67
N GLY A 207 14.24 -10.87 -9.55
CA GLY A 207 14.94 -10.46 -8.33
C GLY A 207 14.33 -9.17 -7.78
N THR A 208 13.20 -9.29 -7.08
CA THR A 208 12.58 -8.13 -6.42
C THR A 208 13.50 -7.65 -5.31
N VAL A 209 13.82 -6.35 -5.31
CA VAL A 209 14.67 -5.73 -4.28
C VAL A 209 13.78 -5.24 -3.15
N ILE A 210 14.08 -5.62 -1.92
CA ILE A 210 13.36 -5.19 -0.72
C ILE A 210 14.31 -4.42 0.19
N THR A 211 14.00 -3.18 0.53
CA THR A 211 14.90 -2.38 1.38
C THR A 211 14.17 -1.32 2.21
N ASP A 212 14.71 -1.02 3.39
CA ASP A 212 14.33 0.12 4.23
C ASP A 212 15.39 1.24 4.22
N GLY A 213 16.35 1.16 3.30
CA GLY A 213 17.50 2.07 3.21
C GLY A 213 18.74 1.61 4.00
N SER A 214 18.56 0.76 5.01
CA SER A 214 19.65 0.22 5.85
C SER A 214 19.87 -1.28 5.67
N ARG A 215 18.80 -2.01 5.37
CA ARG A 215 18.78 -3.45 5.08
C ARG A 215 18.33 -3.68 3.65
N ILE A 216 18.81 -4.75 3.03
CA ILE A 216 18.41 -5.13 1.67
C ILE A 216 18.28 -6.64 1.52
N ALA A 217 17.25 -7.10 0.81
CA ALA A 217 17.03 -8.49 0.41
C ALA A 217 16.81 -8.59 -1.10
#